data_AF-A0A1Z8TRX8-F1
#
_entry.id   AF-A0A1Z8TRX8-F1
#
_cell.length_a   1.000
_cell.length_b   1.000
_cell.length_c   1.000
_cell.angle_alpha   90.00
_cell.angle_beta   90.00
_cell.angle_gamma   90.00
#
_symmetry.space_group_name_H-M   'P 1'
#
loop_
_entity.id
_entity.type
_entity.pdbx_description
1 polymer ?
#
loop_
_entity_poly.entity_id
_entity_poly.type
_entity_poly.pdbx_seq_one_letter_code
_entity_poly.pdbx_strand_id
1 'polypeptide(L)'
;MEKSISQILNEMIEWSWDIWDEKRGNGRIAIDENDDHGFTKKDVRKVVKAFDGRFFEDDESFHLVLPMDILKAHQGDVFFRPGRPL
;
A
#
# COMPACT_ATOMS: atom_id res chain seq x y z
N MET A 1 -21.69 7.05 -1.74
CA MET A 1 -20.98 6.73 -2.98
C MET A 1 -19.83 5.81 -2.58
N GLU A 2 -19.65 4.67 -3.24
CA GLU A 2 -18.52 3.77 -2.94
C GLU A 2 -17.25 4.32 -3.64
N LYS A 3 -16.12 4.39 -2.93
CA LYS A 3 -14.83 4.80 -3.49
C LYS A 3 -14.33 3.76 -4.50
N SER A 4 -13.67 4.20 -5.57
CA SER A 4 -13.03 3.29 -6.52
C SER A 4 -11.75 2.67 -5.93
N ILE A 5 -11.31 1.55 -6.50
CA ILE A 5 -10.06 0.88 -6.09
C ILE A 5 -8.86 1.82 -6.18
N SER A 6 -8.75 2.60 -7.25
CA SER A 6 -7.66 3.57 -7.42
C SER A 6 -7.73 4.73 -6.43
N GLN A 7 -8.94 5.19 -6.06
CA GLN A 7 -9.09 6.22 -5.02
C GLN A 7 -8.61 5.70 -3.67
N ILE A 8 -9.01 4.47 -3.31
CA ILE A 8 -8.59 3.82 -2.08
C ILE A 8 -7.06 3.62 -2.06
N LEU A 9 -6.46 3.17 -3.18
CA LEU A 9 -5.01 2.99 -3.27
C LEU A 9 -4.26 4.33 -3.16
N ASN A 10 -4.76 5.41 -3.76
CA ASN A 10 -4.14 6.73 -3.64
C ASN A 10 -4.12 7.22 -2.19
N GLU A 11 -5.23 7.06 -1.46
CA GLU A 11 -5.29 7.39 -0.04
C GLU A 11 -4.31 6.53 0.78
N MET A 12 -4.22 5.23 0.51
CA MET A 12 -3.25 4.34 1.16
C MET A 12 -1.81 4.77 0.95
N ILE A 13 -1.47 5.24 -0.25
CA ILE A 13 -0.15 5.75 -0.60
C ILE A 13 0.11 7.09 0.12
N GLU A 14 -0.87 7.99 0.14
CA GLU A 14 -0.76 9.30 0.81
C GLU A 14 -0.48 9.15 2.32
N TRP A 15 -1.17 8.20 2.96
CA TRP A 15 -1.02 7.90 4.37
C TRP A 15 0.13 6.93 4.68
N SER A 16 0.80 6.40 3.65
CA SER A 16 1.95 5.54 3.88
C SER A 16 3.15 6.36 4.36
N TRP A 17 3.73 5.95 5.47
CA TRP A 17 4.99 6.52 5.98
C TRP A 17 6.22 6.05 5.19
N ASP A 18 6.09 4.98 4.42
CA ASP A 18 7.20 4.28 3.79
C ASP A 18 6.74 3.43 2.62
N ILE A 19 7.44 3.59 1.49
CA ILE A 19 7.28 2.74 0.30
C ILE A 19 8.64 2.15 -0.08
N TRP A 20 8.73 0.83 -0.03
CA TRP A 20 9.95 0.07 -0.23
C TRP A 20 9.89 -0.76 -1.51
N ASP A 21 10.99 -0.83 -2.25
CA ASP A 21 11.13 -1.84 -3.32
C ASP A 21 11.62 -3.16 -2.68
N GLU A 22 10.76 -4.16 -2.63
CA GLU A 22 11.14 -5.51 -2.27
C GLU A 22 11.64 -6.23 -3.52
N LYS A 23 12.89 -6.73 -3.46
CA LYS A 23 13.60 -7.53 -4.47
C LYS A 23 12.72 -7.99 -5.65
N ARG A 24 13.02 -7.45 -6.84
CA ARG A 24 12.57 -7.93 -8.18
C ARG A 24 11.10 -7.64 -8.54
N GLY A 25 10.59 -6.43 -8.25
CA GLY A 25 9.43 -5.90 -8.97
C GLY A 25 8.15 -5.69 -8.16
N ASN A 26 8.21 -5.82 -6.83
CA ASN A 26 7.12 -5.46 -5.94
C ASN A 26 7.51 -4.31 -5.04
N GLY A 27 6.54 -3.47 -4.69
CA GLY A 27 6.70 -2.48 -3.64
C GLY A 27 5.84 -2.81 -2.43
N ARG A 28 6.33 -2.44 -1.25
CA ARG A 28 5.62 -2.55 0.02
C ARG A 28 5.29 -1.14 0.49
N ILE A 29 4.02 -0.91 0.82
CA ILE A 29 3.57 0.26 1.57
C ILE A 29 3.22 -0.20 2.98
N ALA A 30 3.58 0.61 3.97
CA ALA A 30 3.20 0.39 5.35
C ALA A 30 2.35 1.57 5.83
N ILE A 31 1.33 1.29 6.63
CA ILE A 31 0.31 2.26 7.06
C ILE A 31 0.01 1.97 8.53
N ASP A 32 0.01 2.99 9.38
CA ASP A 32 -0.38 2.85 10.80
C ASP A 32 -1.85 2.41 10.89
N GLU A 33 -2.18 1.37 11.65
CA GLU A 33 -3.59 0.96 11.73
C GLU A 33 -4.47 1.83 12.64
N ASN A 34 -3.87 2.67 13.48
CA ASN A 34 -4.56 3.45 14.51
C ASN A 34 -5.04 4.82 14.03
N ASP A 35 -4.52 5.28 12.90
CA ASP A 35 -4.89 6.56 12.30
C ASP A 35 -6.17 6.43 11.45
N ASP A 36 -7.01 7.47 11.48
CA ASP A 36 -8.22 7.54 10.66
C ASP A 36 -7.89 8.00 9.23
N HIS A 37 -7.55 7.03 8.39
CA HIS A 37 -7.14 7.26 7.00
C HIS A 37 -8.29 7.41 6.01
N GLY A 38 -9.55 7.27 6.46
CA GLY A 38 -10.71 7.32 5.58
C GLY A 38 -10.93 6.08 4.70
N PHE A 39 -10.21 4.98 4.94
CA PHE A 39 -10.44 3.65 4.34
C PHE A 39 -10.43 2.55 5.41
N THR A 40 -11.08 1.41 5.13
CA THR A 40 -11.21 0.31 6.09
C THR A 40 -10.34 -0.90 5.75
N LYS A 41 -10.14 -1.84 6.68
CA LYS A 41 -9.52 -3.16 6.40
C LYS A 41 -10.21 -3.90 5.23
N LYS A 42 -11.52 -3.70 5.05
CA LYS A 42 -12.26 -4.27 3.92
C LYS A 42 -11.81 -3.65 2.59
N ASP A 43 -11.55 -2.35 2.57
CA ASP A 43 -11.09 -1.64 1.37
C ASP A 43 -9.65 -2.03 1.02
N VAL A 44 -8.77 -2.19 2.02
CA VAL A 44 -7.43 -2.77 1.87
C VAL A 44 -7.51 -4.12 1.15
N ARG A 45 -8.36 -5.03 1.62
CA ARG A 45 -8.54 -6.36 0.98
C ARG A 45 -9.08 -6.28 -0.45
N LYS A 46 -9.90 -5.28 -0.78
CA LYS A 46 -10.36 -5.07 -2.16
C LYS A 46 -9.20 -4.68 -3.07
N VAL A 47 -8.34 -3.75 -2.63
CA VAL A 47 -7.15 -3.32 -3.38
C VAL A 47 -6.20 -4.50 -3.62
N VAL A 48 -5.91 -5.27 -2.57
CA VAL A 48 -5.06 -6.48 -2.63
C VAL A 48 -5.58 -7.45 -3.67
N LYS A 49 -6.88 -7.75 -3.64
CA LYS A 49 -7.51 -8.64 -4.60
C LYS A 49 -7.48 -8.09 -6.03
N ALA A 50 -7.65 -6.77 -6.19
CA ALA A 50 -7.71 -6.13 -7.50
C ALA A 50 -6.37 -6.13 -8.24
N PHE A 51 -5.25 -6.06 -7.50
CA PHE A 51 -3.90 -5.94 -8.05
C PHE A 51 -3.01 -7.17 -7.79
N ASP A 52 -3.60 -8.30 -7.41
CA ASP A 52 -2.89 -9.54 -7.06
C ASP A 52 -1.78 -9.31 -6.02
N GLY A 53 -2.10 -8.47 -5.03
CA GLY A 53 -1.20 -8.08 -3.97
C GLY A 53 -1.13 -9.09 -2.84
N ARG A 54 -0.28 -8.77 -1.86
CA ARG A 54 -0.24 -9.45 -0.56
C ARG A 54 -0.49 -8.45 0.56
N PHE A 55 -1.01 -8.94 1.67
CA PHE A 55 -1.37 -8.13 2.81
C PHE A 55 -0.96 -8.83 4.10
N PHE A 56 -0.32 -8.09 4.98
CA PHE A 56 0.13 -8.55 6.28
C PHE A 56 -0.19 -7.48 7.32
N GLU A 57 -0.55 -7.91 8.52
CA GLU A 57 -0.82 -7.05 9.67
C GLU A 57 0.23 -7.38 10.74
N ASP A 58 0.76 -6.38 11.41
CA ASP A 58 1.42 -6.51 12.72
C ASP A 58 0.64 -5.69 13.76
N ASP A 59 1.12 -5.65 15.01
CA ASP A 59 0.39 -5.07 16.14
C ASP A 59 0.08 -3.57 16.01
N GLU A 60 0.73 -2.86 15.07
CA GLU A 60 0.58 -1.40 14.91
C GLU A 60 0.42 -0.96 13.45
N SER A 61 0.50 -1.87 12.47
CA SER A 61 0.54 -1.48 11.06
C SER A 61 -0.05 -2.50 10.08
N PHE A 62 -0.57 -1.95 8.98
CA PHE A 62 -0.92 -2.66 7.76
C PHE A 62 0.21 -2.58 6.75
N HIS A 63 0.52 -3.72 6.16
CA HIS A 63 1.51 -3.82 5.10
C HIS A 63 0.84 -4.34 3.83
N LEU A 64 0.89 -3.54 2.77
CA LEU A 64 0.46 -3.93 1.44
C LEU A 64 1.68 -4.16 0.55
N VAL A 65 1.72 -5.29 -0.13
CA VAL A 65 2.72 -5.56 -1.17
C VAL A 65 2.01 -5.63 -2.51
N LEU A 66 2.37 -4.75 -3.43
CA LEU A 66 1.78 -4.63 -4.76
C LEU A 66 2.89 -4.63 -5.83
N PRO A 67 2.56 -4.96 -7.08
CA PRO A 67 3.49 -4.77 -8.20
C PRO A 67 3.99 -3.31 -8.29
N MET A 68 5.28 -3.13 -8.61
CA MET A 68 5.92 -1.81 -8.65
C MET A 68 5.35 -0.88 -9.71
N ASP A 69 4.89 -1.42 -10.83
CA ASP A 69 4.24 -0.66 -11.91
C ASP A 69 2.89 -0.06 -11.45
N ILE A 70 2.11 -0.82 -10.68
CA ILE A 70 0.88 -0.33 -10.05
C ILE A 70 1.20 0.80 -9.08
N LEU A 71 2.17 0.62 -8.18
CA LEU A 71 2.53 1.66 -7.21
C LEU A 71 3.05 2.92 -7.90
N LYS A 72 3.95 2.80 -8.88
CA LYS A 72 4.45 3.94 -9.67
C LYS A 72 3.34 4.69 -10.41
N ALA A 73 2.33 3.99 -10.91
CA ALA A 73 1.18 4.62 -11.57
C ALA A 73 0.33 5.47 -10.61
N HIS A 74 0.38 5.20 -9.30
CA HIS A 74 -0.42 5.88 -8.28
C HIS A 74 0.40 6.85 -7.40
N GLN A 75 1.73 6.70 -7.30
CA GLN A 75 2.61 7.51 -6.44
C GLN A 75 3.22 8.77 -7.08
N GLY A 76 3.37 8.83 -8.40
CA GLY A 76 4.22 9.87 -9.02
C GLY A 76 5.71 9.74 -8.63
N ASP A 77 6.39 10.86 -8.33
CA ASP A 77 7.85 10.97 -8.08
C ASP A 77 8.30 10.68 -6.63
N VAL A 78 7.66 9.75 -5.93
CA VAL A 78 8.11 9.40 -4.56
C VAL A 78 9.30 8.44 -4.61
N PHE A 79 10.33 8.73 -3.81
CA PHE A 79 11.56 7.95 -3.73
C PHE A 79 11.35 6.62 -2.99
N PHE A 80 11.50 5.50 -3.70
CA PHE A 80 11.53 4.17 -3.10
C PHE A 80 12.80 4.01 -2.26
N ARG A 81 12.63 3.62 -0.99
CA ARG A 81 13.76 3.22 -0.16
C ARG A 81 14.16 1.79 -0.54
N PRO A 82 15.47 1.46 -0.63
CA PRO A 82 15.90 0.07 -0.77
C PRO A 82 15.34 -0.74 0.41
N GLY A 83 14.63 -1.84 0.12
CA GLY A 83 13.95 -2.63 1.14
C GLY A 83 14.89 -3.10 2.25
N ARG A 84 14.46 -2.94 3.51
CA ARG A 84 15.19 -3.51 4.66
C ARG A 84 15.02 -5.05 4.64
N PRO A 85 16.08 -5.83 4.93
CA PRO A 85 15.92 -7.25 5.22
C PRO A 85 15.02 -7.40 6.45
N LEU A 86 14.12 -8.40 6.42
CA LEU A 86 13.35 -8.86 7.59
C LEU A 86 14.29 -9.41 8.67
#